data_AF-A0A0E0AQ14-F1
#
_entry.id   AF-A0A0E0AQ14-F1
#
_cell.length_a   1.000
_cell.length_b   1.000
_cell.length_c   1.000
_cell.angle_alpha   90.00
_cell.angle_beta   90.00
_cell.angle_gamma   90.00
#
_symmetry.space_group_name_H-M   'P 1'
#
loop_
_entity.id
_entity.type
_entity.pdbx_description
1 polymer ?
#
loop_
_entity_poly.entity_id
_entity_poly.type
_entity_poly.pdbx_seq_one_letter_code
_entity_poly.pdbx_strand_id
1 'polypeptide(L)'
;MSGSAFNAFKSRVAVAWSPKLYITLVRGLPGTRRLHRRTLEAMRLRRCHRTVEHRTTPSLLGMLTQVKRLVVVETQEMYAARRQAEDDRRAPRPPLVVSHRPPAAATPTPTPTPTAGH
;
A
#
# COMPACT_ATOMS: atom_id res chain seq x y z
N MET A 1 -17.94 7.92 5.94
CA MET A 1 -17.35 6.63 6.37
C MET A 1 -16.02 6.47 5.63
N SER A 2 -14.89 6.47 6.34
CA SER A 2 -13.56 6.42 5.71
C SER A 2 -13.39 5.12 4.94
N GLY A 3 -13.33 5.21 3.61
CA GLY A 3 -13.07 4.07 2.74
C GLY A 3 -11.64 3.60 2.97
N SER A 4 -11.47 2.43 3.60
CA SER A 4 -10.16 1.81 3.77
C SER A 4 -9.46 1.71 2.41
N ALA A 5 -8.26 2.26 2.29
CA ALA A 5 -7.43 2.16 1.07
C ALA A 5 -7.28 0.72 0.58
N PHE A 6 -7.33 -0.25 1.51
CA PHE A 6 -7.34 -1.67 1.21
C PHE A 6 -8.61 -2.13 0.47
N ASN A 7 -9.78 -1.68 0.89
CA ASN A 7 -11.04 -2.01 0.19
C ASN A 7 -11.11 -1.34 -1.18
N ALA A 8 -10.61 -0.10 -1.29
CA ALA A 8 -10.51 0.61 -2.58
C ALA A 8 -9.54 -0.08 -3.56
N PHE A 9 -8.50 -0.74 -3.04
CA PHE A 9 -7.60 -1.55 -3.85
C PHE A 9 -8.30 -2.84 -4.32
N LYS A 10 -8.97 -3.55 -3.41
CA LYS A 10 -9.69 -4.80 -3.75
C LYS A 10 -10.80 -4.62 -4.80
N SER A 11 -11.38 -3.43 -4.92
CA SER A 11 -12.43 -3.15 -5.91
C SER A 11 -11.88 -2.85 -7.32
N ARG A 12 -10.56 -2.72 -7.51
CA ARG A 12 -9.95 -2.44 -8.82
C ARG A 12 -9.86 -3.67 -9.73
N VAL A 13 -9.96 -4.86 -9.15
CA VAL A 13 -9.85 -6.13 -9.86
C VAL A 13 -11.13 -6.93 -9.64
N ALA A 14 -11.63 -7.58 -10.68
CA ALA A 14 -12.79 -8.45 -10.58
C ALA A 14 -12.53 -9.60 -9.60
N VAL A 15 -13.48 -9.86 -8.70
CA VAL A 15 -13.41 -11.01 -7.80
C VAL A 15 -13.81 -12.26 -8.58
N ALA A 16 -12.83 -12.92 -9.17
CA ALA A 16 -13.00 -14.18 -9.88
C ALA A 16 -12.43 -15.35 -9.07
N TRP A 17 -12.92 -16.56 -9.34
CA TRP A 17 -12.33 -17.78 -8.79
C TRP A 17 -10.89 -17.91 -9.29
N SER A 18 -9.99 -18.32 -8.41
CA SER A 18 -8.58 -18.49 -8.73
C SER A 18 -8.06 -19.83 -8.21
N PRO A 19 -7.19 -20.52 -8.95
CA PRO A 19 -6.60 -21.79 -8.52
C PRO A 19 -5.57 -21.62 -7.39
N LYS A 20 -5.07 -20.40 -7.20
CA LYS A 20 -4.09 -20.01 -6.19
C LYS A 20 -4.60 -18.84 -5.37
N LEU A 21 -4.35 -18.89 -4.07
CA LEU A 21 -4.64 -17.82 -3.12
C LEU A 21 -3.35 -17.38 -2.43
N TYR A 22 -3.22 -16.07 -2.29
CA TYR A 22 -2.16 -15.44 -1.51
C TYR A 22 -2.76 -15.01 -0.17
N ILE A 23 -2.26 -15.62 0.91
CA ILE A 23 -2.81 -15.41 2.25
C ILE A 23 -1.77 -14.68 3.09
N THR A 24 -2.15 -13.54 3.65
CA THR A 24 -1.28 -12.73 4.50
C THR A 24 -1.82 -12.68 5.92
N LEU A 25 -0.97 -12.98 6.91
CA LEU A 25 -1.31 -12.77 8.31
C LEU A 25 -1.14 -11.28 8.66
N VAL A 26 -2.25 -10.55 8.84
CA VAL A 26 -2.20 -9.10 9.08
C VAL A 26 -2.25 -8.78 10.57
N ARG A 27 -2.90 -9.62 11.38
CA ARG A 27 -2.99 -9.42 12.83
C ARG A 27 -2.04 -10.32 13.61
N GLY A 28 -1.60 -9.82 14.76
CA GLY A 28 -0.76 -10.55 15.71
C GLY A 28 -1.40 -11.81 16.28
N LEU A 29 -0.54 -12.76 16.67
CA LEU A 29 -0.90 -14.00 17.36
C LEU A 29 -1.18 -13.89 18.88
N PRO A 30 -0.64 -12.91 19.65
CA PRO A 30 -0.93 -12.81 21.07
C PRO A 30 -2.43 -12.72 21.37
N GLY A 31 -2.90 -13.41 22.41
CA GLY A 31 -4.32 -13.43 22.78
C GLY A 31 -5.25 -14.22 21.84
N THR A 32 -4.72 -14.89 20.81
CA THR A 32 -5.53 -15.76 19.93
C THR A 32 -5.72 -17.15 20.52
N ARG A 33 -6.88 -17.78 20.22
CA ARG A 33 -7.22 -19.14 20.65
C ARG A 33 -6.17 -20.14 20.15
N ARG A 34 -5.82 -21.13 20.97
CA ARG A 34 -4.83 -22.19 20.62
C ARG A 34 -5.13 -22.86 19.28
N LEU A 35 -6.41 -23.10 19.01
CA LEU A 35 -6.89 -23.70 17.77
C LEU A 35 -6.50 -22.86 16.54
N HIS A 36 -6.74 -21.54 16.57
CA HIS A 36 -6.40 -20.66 15.46
C HIS A 36 -4.89 -20.58 15.24
N ARG A 37 -4.10 -20.62 16.31
CA ARG A 37 -2.63 -20.65 16.21
C ARG A 37 -2.16 -21.91 15.48
N ARG A 38 -2.71 -23.07 15.83
CA ARG A 38 -2.40 -24.35 15.13
C ARG A 38 -2.80 -24.29 13.66
N THR A 39 -3.97 -23.74 13.33
CA THR A 39 -4.42 -23.58 11.94
C THR A 39 -3.47 -22.66 11.15
N LEU A 40 -3.04 -21.54 11.74
CA LEU A 40 -2.07 -20.63 11.11
C LEU A 40 -0.68 -21.26 10.96
N GLU A 41 -0.22 -22.02 11.96
CA GLU A 41 1.03 -22.79 11.91
C GLU A 41 1.01 -23.83 10.79
N ALA A 42 -0.11 -24.55 10.62
CA ALA A 42 -0.30 -25.51 9.53
C ALA A 42 -0.21 -24.85 8.15
N MET A 43 -0.73 -23.63 8.01
CA MET A 43 -0.59 -22.80 6.80
C MET A 43 0.76 -22.07 6.67
N ARG A 44 1.70 -22.32 7.59
CA ARG A 44 3.04 -21.70 7.68
C ARG A 44 3.04 -20.18 7.94
N LEU A 45 1.97 -19.65 8.52
CA LEU A 45 1.82 -18.24 8.90
C LEU A 45 2.25 -18.01 10.36
N ARG A 46 3.56 -18.04 10.62
CA ARG A 46 4.13 -17.91 11.98
C ARG A 46 4.44 -16.46 12.41
N ARG A 47 4.58 -15.53 11.46
CA ARG A 47 4.92 -14.12 11.70
C ARG A 47 3.94 -13.20 10.98
N CYS A 48 3.69 -12.02 11.55
CA CYS A 48 2.84 -11.00 10.94
C CYS A 48 3.45 -10.49 9.62
N HIS A 49 2.58 -10.03 8.73
CA HIS A 49 2.89 -9.54 7.37
C HIS A 49 3.63 -10.55 6.49
N ARG A 50 3.61 -11.84 6.86
CA ARG A 50 4.07 -12.92 5.99
C ARG A 50 2.93 -13.32 5.05
N THR A 51 3.23 -13.32 3.76
CA THR A 51 2.35 -13.86 2.73
C THR A 51 2.81 -15.26 2.32
N VAL A 52 1.88 -16.19 2.19
CA VAL A 52 2.15 -17.56 1.72
C VAL A 52 1.16 -17.90 0.60
N GLU A 53 1.69 -18.47 -0.48
CA GLU A 53 0.90 -19.01 -1.59
C GLU A 53 0.35 -20.39 -1.25
N HIS A 54 -0.94 -20.61 -1.52
CA HIS A 54 -1.58 -21.91 -1.39
C HIS A 54 -2.49 -22.19 -2.59
N ARG A 55 -2.64 -23.47 -2.95
CA ARG A 55 -3.64 -23.89 -3.95
C ARG A 55 -5.04 -23.88 -3.34
N THR A 56 -6.02 -23.42 -4.11
CA THR A 56 -7.42 -23.36 -3.69
C THR A 56 -7.97 -24.77 -3.55
N THR A 57 -8.15 -25.22 -2.31
CA THR A 57 -8.78 -26.50 -1.96
C THR A 57 -9.93 -26.27 -0.97
N PRO A 58 -10.97 -27.12 -0.95
CA PRO A 58 -12.05 -27.00 0.03
C PRO A 58 -11.55 -26.99 1.48
N SER A 59 -10.54 -27.82 1.79
CA SER A 59 -9.90 -27.86 3.11
C SER A 59 -9.25 -26.53 3.49
N LEU A 60 -8.56 -25.88 2.54
CA LEU A 60 -7.99 -24.54 2.75
C LEU A 60 -9.07 -23.50 3.04
N LEU A 61 -10.18 -23.52 2.29
CA LEU A 61 -11.30 -22.60 2.50
C LEU A 61 -11.94 -22.77 3.89
N GLY A 62 -12.04 -24.01 4.38
CA GLY A 62 -12.48 -24.30 5.74
C GLY A 62 -11.54 -23.69 6.79
N MET A 63 -10.23 -23.91 6.64
CA MET A 63 -9.22 -23.31 7.53
C MET A 63 -9.27 -21.77 7.51
N LEU A 64 -9.40 -21.16 6.32
CA LEU A 64 -9.51 -19.71 6.15
C LEU A 64 -10.74 -19.14 6.84
N THR A 65 -11.89 -19.82 6.74
CA THR A 65 -13.13 -19.40 7.39
C THR A 65 -12.96 -19.31 8.90
N GLN A 66 -12.22 -20.25 9.49
CA GLN A 66 -11.91 -20.27 10.92
C GLN A 66 -11.03 -19.10 11.36
N VAL A 67 -10.06 -18.69 10.53
CA VAL A 67 -9.09 -17.63 10.88
C VAL A 67 -9.35 -16.30 10.16
N LYS A 68 -10.51 -16.11 9.52
CA LYS A 68 -10.85 -14.97 8.63
C LYS A 68 -10.60 -13.57 9.20
N ARG A 69 -10.63 -13.42 10.52
CA ARG A 69 -10.39 -12.13 11.20
C ARG A 69 -8.90 -11.76 11.33
N LEU A 70 -8.01 -12.74 11.17
CA LEU A 70 -6.55 -12.58 11.35
C LEU A 70 -5.84 -12.40 10.02
N VAL A 71 -6.41 -12.98 8.96
CA VAL A 71 -5.79 -13.06 7.64
C VAL A 71 -6.52 -12.18 6.64
N VAL A 72 -5.76 -11.75 5.65
CA VAL A 72 -6.27 -11.18 4.42
C VAL A 72 -5.98 -12.18 3.30
N VAL A 73 -6.97 -12.38 2.44
CA VAL A 73 -6.87 -13.28 1.28
C VAL A 73 -6.94 -12.45 0.02
N GLU A 74 -5.97 -12.65 -0.86
CA GLU A 74 -5.88 -12.07 -2.18
C GLU A 74 -5.97 -13.20 -3.22
N THR A 75 -6.73 -12.96 -4.29
CA THR A 75 -6.65 -13.83 -5.47
C THR A 75 -5.32 -13.60 -6.19
N GLN A 76 -4.96 -14.50 -7.09
CA GLN A 76 -3.73 -14.37 -7.87
C GLN A 76 -3.67 -13.03 -8.64
N GLU A 77 -4.75 -12.66 -9.32
CA GLU A 77 -4.86 -11.41 -10.06
C GLU A 77 -4.76 -10.17 -9.16
N MET A 78 -5.40 -10.22 -7.98
CA MET A 78 -5.31 -9.13 -7.01
C MET A 78 -3.89 -8.97 -6.47
N TYR A 79 -3.20 -10.08 -6.19
CA TYR A 79 -1.81 -10.04 -5.73
C TYR A 79 -0.88 -9.46 -6.81
N ALA A 80 -1.05 -9.87 -8.07
CA ALA A 80 -0.29 -9.34 -9.20
C ALA A 80 -0.52 -7.83 -9.40
N ALA A 81 -1.78 -7.38 -9.38
CA ALA A 81 -2.11 -5.96 -9.48
C ALA A 81 -1.53 -5.13 -8.33
N ARG A 82 -1.48 -5.69 -7.11
CA ARG A 82 -0.88 -5.02 -5.94
C ARG A 82 0.62 -4.85 -6.15
N ARG A 83 1.28 -5.92 -6.57
CA ARG A 83 2.72 -5.95 -6.85
C ARG A 83 3.07 -4.95 -7.96
N GLN A 84 2.31 -4.91 -9.04
CA GLN A 84 2.52 -3.93 -10.12
C GLN A 84 2.37 -2.49 -9.61
N ALA A 85 1.32 -2.19 -8.84
CA ALA A 85 1.13 -0.85 -8.29
C ALA A 85 2.23 -0.45 -7.28
N GLU A 86 2.76 -1.41 -6.51
CA GLU A 86 3.93 -1.20 -5.65
C GLU A 86 5.18 -0.88 -6.48
N ASP A 87 5.40 -1.61 -7.58
CA ASP A 87 6.53 -1.41 -8.48
C ASP A 87 6.43 -0.07 -9.22
N ASP A 88 5.24 0.29 -9.72
CA ASP A 88 4.95 1.60 -10.33
C ASP A 88 5.16 2.76 -9.33
N ARG A 89 4.79 2.55 -8.06
CA ARG A 89 5.01 3.54 -6.99
C ARG A 89 6.49 3.66 -6.62
N ARG A 90 7.21 2.54 -6.63
CA ARG A 90 8.65 2.47 -6.35
C ARG A 90 9.49 2.98 -7.52
N ALA A 91 8.93 2.97 -8.74
CA ALA A 91 9.59 3.46 -9.92
C ALA A 91 10.09 4.90 -9.70
N PRO A 92 11.32 5.22 -10.11
CA PRO A 92 11.85 6.57 -9.99
C PRO A 92 10.91 7.57 -10.65
N ARG A 93 10.55 8.63 -9.93
CA ARG A 93 9.80 9.74 -10.51
C ARG A 93 10.71 10.50 -11.48
N PRO A 94 10.17 11.02 -12.59
CA PRO A 94 10.94 11.86 -13.48
C PRO A 94 11.54 13.04 -12.70
N PRO A 95 12.78 13.43 -13.00
CA PRO A 95 13.43 14.52 -12.28
C PRO A 95 12.65 15.82 -12.45
N LEU A 96 12.47 16.55 -11.35
CA LEU A 96 11.87 17.88 -11.40
C LEU A 96 12.95 18.89 -11.82
N VAL A 97 12.84 19.41 -13.04
CA VAL A 97 13.70 20.49 -13.52
C VAL A 97 13.12 21.81 -13.05
N VAL A 98 13.79 22.47 -12.09
CA VAL A 98 13.42 23.81 -11.61
C VAL A 98 14.45 24.82 -12.14
N SER A 99 14.03 25.67 -13.07
CA SER A 99 14.85 26.78 -13.57
C SER A 99 14.52 28.05 -12.79
N HIS A 100 15.37 28.41 -11.82
CA HIS A 100 15.24 29.69 -11.13
C HIS A 100 15.77 30.81 -12.04
N ARG A 101 14.89 31.74 -12.45
CA ARG A 101 15.33 33.00 -13.04
C ARG A 101 16.06 33.80 -11.95
N PRO A 102 17.31 34.29 -12.19
CA PRO A 102 17.97 35.15 -11.22
C PRO A 102 17.09 36.40 -10.99
N PRO A 103 16.95 36.86 -9.73
CA PRO A 103 16.20 38.08 -9.45
C PRO A 103 16.79 39.20 -10.30
N ALA A 104 15.93 39.92 -11.04
CA ALA A 104 16.36 41.07 -11.81
C ALA A 104 17.13 41.98 -10.86
N ALA A 105 18.39 42.28 -11.20
CA ALA A 105 19.25 43.16 -10.44
C ALA A 105 18.43 44.39 -10.04
N ALA A 106 18.33 44.65 -8.74
CA ALA A 106 17.60 45.78 -8.19
C ALA A 106 18.01 47.03 -8.97
N THR A 107 17.08 47.59 -9.76
CA THR A 107 17.28 48.91 -10.34
C THR A 107 17.50 49.86 -9.17
N PRO A 108 18.60 50.63 -9.12
CA PRO A 108 18.78 51.62 -8.08
C PRO A 108 17.65 52.62 -8.19
N THR A 109 16.78 52.67 -7.18
CA THR A 109 15.76 53.70 -7.02
C THR A 109 16.43 55.07 -7.14
N PRO A 110 16.01 55.96 -8.05
CA PRO A 110 16.59 57.29 -8.12
C PRO A 110 16.27 58.04 -6.81
N THR A 111 17.33 58.43 -6.09
CA THR A 111 17.26 59.30 -4.92
C THR A 111 16.49 60.58 -5.28
N PRO A 112 15.43 60.97 -4.54
CA PRO A 112 14.77 62.24 -4.78
C PRO A 112 15.73 63.38 -4.46
N THR A 113 16.04 64.19 -5.46
CA THR A 113 16.80 65.44 -5.31
C THR A 113 16.02 66.39 -4.38
N PRO A 114 16.61 66.91 -3.29
CA PRO A 114 15.96 67.93 -2.48
C PRO A 114 15.89 69.23 -3.28
N THR A 115 14.68 69.64 -3.65
CA THR A 115 14.39 70.98 -4.17
C THR A 115 14.72 72.02 -3.09
N ALA A 116 15.83 72.72 -3.25
CA ALA A 116 16.15 73.90 -2.47
C ALA A 116 15.24 75.06 -2.92
N GLY A 117 14.28 75.41 -2.07
CA GLY A 117 13.45 76.60 -2.23
C GLY A 117 14.23 77.87 -1.90
N HIS A 118 14.14 78.86 -2.77
CA HIS A 118 14.46 80.27 -2.55
C HIS A 118 13.17 81.08 -2.63
#